data_AF-A0A8C8FSX7-F1
#
_entry.id   AF-A0A8C8FSX7-F1
#
_cell.length_a   1.000
_cell.length_b   1.000
_cell.length_c   1.000
_cell.angle_alpha   90.00
_cell.angle_beta   90.00
_cell.angle_gamma   90.00
#
_symmetry.space_group_name_H-M   'P 1'
#
loop_
_entity.id
_entity.type
_entity.pdbx_description
1 polymer ?
#
loop_
_entity_poly.entity_id
_entity_poly.type
_entity_poly.pdbx_seq_one_letter_code
_entity_poly.pdbx_strand_id
1 'polypeptide(L)'
;PLRELDLSHNNDLGDRGVELLCDGLTSPLCNIQTLVLGHCGLTEGCCSALASVLSSPNSQLKQLELRDNDLQDSGVTRLSAGLKDPDCKLHTLGLCTRLPDHEPVCHSAPPEL
;
A
#
# COMPACT_ATOMS: atom_id res chain seq x y z
N PRO A 1 6.06 8.00 19.59
CA PRO A 1 5.66 8.40 18.22
C PRO A 1 4.97 7.22 17.55
N LEU A 2 3.91 7.46 16.77
CA LEU A 2 3.19 6.40 16.07
C LEU A 2 4.09 5.79 14.98
N ARG A 3 4.18 4.46 14.94
CA ARG A 3 5.00 3.71 13.97
C ARG A 3 4.18 2.74 13.13
N GLU A 4 3.01 2.39 13.62
CA GLU A 4 2.12 1.43 13.00
C GLU A 4 0.73 2.06 12.96
N LEU A 5 0.11 1.98 11.80
CA LEU A 5 -1.24 2.43 11.57
C LEU A 5 -2.00 1.30 10.90
N ASP A 6 -2.89 0.69 11.65
CA ASP A 6 -3.82 -0.32 11.16
C ASP A 6 -5.20 0.33 11.00
N LEU A 7 -5.68 0.37 9.76
CA LEU A 7 -7.01 0.84 9.38
C LEU A 7 -7.79 -0.25 8.66
N SER A 8 -7.38 -1.52 8.81
CA SER A 8 -8.05 -2.65 8.17
C SER A 8 -9.53 -2.74 8.58
N HIS A 9 -10.33 -3.35 7.69
CA HIS A 9 -11.78 -3.49 7.85
C HIS A 9 -12.54 -2.15 7.93
N ASN A 10 -11.93 -1.05 7.48
CA ASN A 10 -12.59 0.24 7.38
C ASN A 10 -13.08 0.48 5.95
N ASN A 11 -14.29 -0.01 5.66
CA ASN A 11 -14.92 0.11 4.34
C ASN A 11 -15.28 1.55 3.96
N ASP A 12 -15.30 2.49 4.91
CA ASP A 12 -15.59 3.91 4.67
C ASP A 12 -14.32 4.71 4.32
N LEU A 13 -13.13 4.09 4.38
CA LEU A 13 -11.89 4.76 3.99
C LEU A 13 -11.90 5.04 2.49
N GLY A 14 -12.08 3.99 1.68
CA GLY A 14 -12.06 4.05 0.22
C GLY A 14 -10.81 4.71 -0.36
N ASP A 15 -10.81 4.93 -1.67
CA ASP A 15 -9.65 5.52 -2.36
C ASP A 15 -9.34 6.95 -1.88
N ARG A 16 -10.38 7.75 -1.65
CA ARG A 16 -10.26 9.14 -1.22
C ARG A 16 -9.64 9.27 0.18
N GLY A 17 -9.98 8.37 1.10
CA GLY A 17 -9.38 8.34 2.43
C GLY A 17 -7.90 7.99 2.37
N VAL A 18 -7.52 7.05 1.48
CA VAL A 18 -6.11 6.70 1.26
C VAL A 18 -5.34 7.84 0.59
N GLU A 19 -5.93 8.55 -0.38
CA GLU A 19 -5.31 9.74 -0.97
C GLU A 19 -4.93 10.79 0.09
N LEU A 20 -5.86 11.11 1.00
CA LEU A 20 -5.59 12.04 2.10
C LEU A 20 -4.56 11.49 3.09
N LEU A 21 -4.55 10.18 3.32
CA LEU A 21 -3.55 9.53 4.16
C LEU A 21 -2.15 9.64 3.53
N CYS A 22 -2.03 9.50 2.21
CA CYS A 22 -0.79 9.61 1.46
C CYS A 22 -0.14 11.00 1.61
N ASP A 23 -0.94 12.07 1.62
CA ASP A 23 -0.44 13.43 1.89
C ASP A 23 0.22 13.53 3.28
N GLY A 24 -0.34 12.84 4.28
CA GLY A 24 0.24 12.76 5.62
C GLY A 24 1.50 11.90 5.68
N LEU A 25 1.54 10.79 4.93
CA LEU A 25 2.68 9.86 4.89
C LEU A 25 3.92 10.44 4.21
N THR A 26 3.75 11.39 3.28
CA THR A 26 4.87 12.08 2.62
C THR A 26 5.43 13.26 3.43
N SER A 27 4.77 13.62 4.55
CA SER A 27 5.26 14.64 5.47
C SER A 27 6.61 14.22 6.07
N PRO A 28 7.61 15.11 6.16
CA PRO A 28 8.91 14.80 6.74
C PRO A 28 8.87 14.48 8.24
N LEU A 29 7.75 14.80 8.91
CA LEU A 29 7.52 14.47 10.32
C LEU A 29 6.84 13.12 10.51
N CYS A 30 6.40 12.47 9.42
CA CYS A 30 5.77 11.17 9.50
C CYS A 30 6.81 10.09 9.77
N ASN A 31 6.51 9.22 10.73
CA ASN A 31 7.39 8.13 11.15
C ASN A 31 6.66 6.77 11.16
N ILE A 32 5.59 6.66 10.37
CA ILE A 32 4.88 5.40 10.16
C ILE A 32 5.76 4.47 9.34
N GLN A 33 5.98 3.27 9.86
CA GLN A 33 6.78 2.20 9.25
C GLN A 33 5.89 1.05 8.78
N THR A 34 4.75 0.84 9.41
CA THR A 34 3.79 -0.20 9.05
C THR A 34 2.43 0.42 8.80
N LEU A 35 1.87 0.17 7.62
CA LEU A 35 0.53 0.60 7.23
C LEU A 35 -0.29 -0.62 6.79
N VAL A 36 -1.40 -0.85 7.48
CA VAL A 36 -2.32 -1.95 7.19
C VAL A 36 -3.64 -1.38 6.70
N LEU A 37 -4.00 -1.71 5.47
CA LEU A 37 -5.17 -1.23 4.74
C LEU A 37 -5.99 -2.40 4.17
N GLY A 38 -5.98 -3.55 4.85
CA GLY A 38 -6.69 -4.73 4.38
C GLY A 38 -8.21 -4.58 4.46
N HIS A 39 -8.95 -5.05 3.47
CA HIS A 39 -10.42 -4.97 3.44
C HIS A 39 -10.94 -3.53 3.68
N CYS A 40 -10.44 -2.56 2.92
CA CYS A 40 -10.82 -1.13 3.04
C CYS A 40 -11.63 -0.62 1.85
N GLY A 41 -12.06 -1.51 0.95
CA GLY A 41 -12.79 -1.15 -0.26
C GLY A 41 -11.94 -0.36 -1.26
N LEU A 42 -10.62 -0.59 -1.28
CA LEU A 42 -9.71 0.12 -2.17
C LEU A 42 -9.77 -0.44 -3.59
N THR A 43 -9.58 0.45 -4.57
CA THR A 43 -9.50 0.12 -5.99
C THR A 43 -8.17 0.56 -6.59
N GLU A 44 -7.98 0.37 -7.90
CA GLU A 44 -6.81 0.89 -8.63
C GLU A 44 -6.62 2.41 -8.51
N GLY A 45 -7.66 3.16 -8.10
CA GLY A 45 -7.63 4.61 -7.92
C GLY A 45 -6.57 5.07 -6.93
N CYS A 46 -6.49 4.43 -5.76
CA CYS A 46 -5.55 4.81 -4.71
C CYS A 46 -4.08 4.40 -5.01
N CYS A 47 -3.86 3.45 -5.92
CA CYS A 47 -2.55 2.87 -6.19
C CYS A 47 -1.52 3.91 -6.69
N SER A 48 -1.96 4.96 -7.38
CA SER A 48 -1.06 6.04 -7.81
C SER A 48 -0.56 6.86 -6.63
N ALA A 49 -1.43 7.17 -5.67
CA ALA A 49 -1.06 7.92 -4.46
C ALA A 49 -0.13 7.09 -3.57
N LEU A 50 -0.44 5.81 -3.39
CA LEU A 50 0.43 4.87 -2.67
C LEU A 50 1.80 4.74 -3.34
N ALA A 51 1.85 4.64 -4.67
CA ALA A 51 3.13 4.61 -5.40
C ALA A 51 3.97 5.88 -5.16
N SER A 52 3.34 7.07 -5.11
CA SER A 52 4.04 8.32 -4.77
C SER A 52 4.58 8.34 -3.33
N VAL A 53 3.90 7.70 -2.38
CA VAL A 53 4.42 7.52 -1.02
C VAL A 53 5.63 6.59 -1.04
N LEU A 54 5.58 5.49 -1.80
CA LEU A 54 6.66 4.52 -1.90
C LEU A 54 7.92 5.12 -2.55
N SER A 55 7.76 6.03 -3.52
CA SER A 55 8.86 6.74 -4.18
C SER A 55 9.29 8.01 -3.46
N SER A 56 8.73 8.31 -2.28
CA SER A 56 9.06 9.54 -1.56
C SER A 56 10.26 9.34 -0.62
N PRO A 57 11.32 10.15 -0.71
CA PRO A 57 12.50 10.03 0.17
C PRO A 57 12.16 10.27 1.66
N ASN A 58 11.07 10.99 1.93
CA ASN A 58 10.60 11.27 3.28
C ASN A 58 9.87 10.08 3.91
N SER A 59 9.32 9.18 3.09
CA SER A 59 8.59 8.01 3.57
C SER A 59 9.50 7.12 4.40
N GLN A 60 9.00 6.67 5.54
CA GLN A 60 9.66 5.69 6.42
C GLN A 60 8.98 4.33 6.35
N LEU A 61 8.07 4.15 5.39
CA LEU A 61 7.25 2.96 5.27
C LEU A 61 8.12 1.74 4.89
N LYS A 62 8.03 0.70 5.71
CA LYS A 62 8.73 -0.58 5.56
C LYS A 62 7.77 -1.71 5.25
N GLN A 63 6.52 -1.60 5.68
CA GLN A 63 5.50 -2.63 5.50
C GLN A 63 4.19 -1.98 5.04
N LEU A 64 3.63 -2.51 3.96
CA LEU A 64 2.35 -2.10 3.40
C LEU A 64 1.51 -3.35 3.17
N GLU A 65 0.35 -3.43 3.81
CA GLU A 65 -0.58 -4.55 3.69
C GLU A 65 -1.88 -4.10 3.04
N LEU A 66 -2.20 -4.67 1.89
CA LEU A 66 -3.33 -4.29 1.03
C LEU A 66 -4.22 -5.49 0.67
N ARG A 67 -4.07 -6.64 1.34
CA ARG A 67 -4.94 -7.81 1.17
C ARG A 67 -6.44 -7.47 1.18
N ASP A 68 -7.24 -8.28 0.51
CA ASP A 68 -8.69 -8.13 0.47
C ASP A 68 -9.19 -6.78 -0.10
N ASN A 69 -8.44 -6.18 -1.03
CA ASN A 69 -8.88 -5.04 -1.84
C ASN A 69 -8.89 -5.38 -3.34
N ASP A 70 -9.66 -4.62 -4.13
CA ASP A 70 -9.82 -4.85 -5.57
C ASP A 70 -8.93 -3.91 -6.40
N LEU A 71 -7.62 -4.05 -6.22
CA LEU A 71 -6.64 -3.14 -6.83
C LEU A 71 -6.45 -3.34 -8.34
N GLN A 72 -6.90 -4.47 -8.89
CA GLN A 72 -6.70 -4.88 -10.29
C GLN A 72 -5.21 -4.97 -10.70
N ASP A 73 -4.93 -5.60 -11.85
CA ASP A 73 -3.56 -5.75 -12.37
C ASP A 73 -2.91 -4.39 -12.70
N SER A 74 -3.73 -3.44 -13.14
CA SER A 74 -3.36 -2.04 -13.38
C SER A 74 -2.89 -1.33 -12.12
N GLY A 75 -3.59 -1.51 -10.99
CA GLY A 75 -3.18 -0.94 -9.70
C GLY A 75 -1.88 -1.55 -9.20
N VAL A 76 -1.73 -2.87 -9.31
CA VAL A 76 -0.47 -3.57 -8.96
C VAL A 76 0.70 -3.07 -9.83
N THR A 77 0.46 -2.83 -11.12
CA THR A 77 1.46 -2.26 -12.03
C THR A 77 1.92 -0.86 -11.57
N ARG A 78 1.00 0.00 -11.10
CA ARG A 78 1.34 1.32 -10.55
C ARG A 78 2.16 1.22 -9.27
N LEU A 79 1.77 0.33 -8.36
CA LEU A 79 2.54 0.08 -7.12
C LEU A 79 3.96 -0.41 -7.45
N SER A 80 4.10 -1.32 -8.42
CA SER A 80 5.41 -1.79 -8.88
C SER A 80 6.33 -0.68 -9.36
N ALA A 81 5.79 0.36 -10.02
CA ALA A 81 6.59 1.51 -10.43
C ALA A 81 7.18 2.28 -9.23
N GLY A 82 6.42 2.46 -8.15
CA GLY A 82 6.89 3.11 -6.92
C GLY A 82 7.91 2.26 -6.14
N LEU A 83 7.80 0.94 -6.20
CA LEU A 83 8.76 0.01 -5.56
C LEU A 83 10.13 -0.02 -6.24
N LYS A 84 10.17 0.28 -7.55
CA LYS A 84 11.43 0.35 -8.33
C LYS A 84 12.21 1.64 -8.08
N ASP A 85 11.62 2.59 -7.36
CA ASP A 85 12.29 3.84 -7.04
C ASP A 85 13.43 3.60 -6.03
N PRO A 86 14.63 4.18 -6.23
CA PRO A 86 15.75 4.00 -5.33
C PRO A 86 15.51 4.55 -3.91
N ASP A 87 14.58 5.50 -3.75
CA ASP A 87 14.21 6.04 -2.44
C ASP A 87 13.21 5.14 -1.69
N CYS A 88 12.71 4.07 -2.32
CA CYS A 88 11.77 3.14 -1.70
C CYS A 88 12.42 2.35 -0.57
N LYS A 89 11.84 2.45 0.63
CA LYS A 89 12.29 1.74 1.85
C LYS A 89 11.39 0.57 2.23
N LEU A 90 10.48 0.16 1.33
CA LEU A 90 9.55 -0.92 1.61
C LEU A 90 10.27 -2.27 1.58
N HIS A 91 10.06 -3.08 2.63
CA HIS A 91 10.64 -4.41 2.77
C HIS A 91 9.57 -5.51 2.61
N THR A 92 8.31 -5.18 2.87
CA THR A 92 7.20 -6.14 2.82
C THR A 92 6.00 -5.49 2.18
N LEU A 93 5.49 -6.14 1.14
CA LEU A 93 4.24 -5.79 0.50
C LEU A 93 3.30 -7.00 0.57
N GLY A 94 2.14 -6.81 1.20
CA GLY A 94 1.06 -7.78 1.19
C GLY A 94 0.04 -7.41 0.12
N LEU A 95 -0.12 -8.29 -0.87
CA LEU A 95 -1.16 -8.20 -1.90
C LEU A 95 -1.90 -9.53 -1.94
N CYS A 96 -3.21 -9.49 -2.20
CA CYS A 96 -3.96 -10.68 -2.55
C CYS A 96 -4.31 -10.60 -4.03
N THR A 97 -3.76 -11.49 -4.85
CA THR A 97 -4.19 -11.65 -6.23
C THR A 97 -5.40 -12.57 -6.25
N ARG A 98 -6.46 -12.18 -6.98
CA ARG A 98 -7.56 -13.10 -7.27
C ARG A 98 -7.12 -13.97 -8.44
N LEU A 99 -6.73 -15.22 -8.18
CA LEU A 99 -6.59 -16.22 -9.25
C LEU A 99 -7.99 -16.50 -9.84
N PRO A 100 -8.12 -16.75 -11.16
CA PRO A 100 -9.41 -16.98 -11.82
C PRO A 100 -10.25 -18.14 -11.27
N ASP A 101 -9.66 -19.03 -10.46
CA ASP A 101 -10.35 -20.19 -9.90
C ASP A 101 -9.95 -20.41 -8.43
N HIS A 102 -10.78 -19.90 -7.52
CA HIS A 102 -10.99 -20.39 -6.14
C HIS A 102 -9.75 -20.64 -5.23
N GLU A 103 -9.05 -19.57 -4.82
CA GLU A 103 -8.63 -19.33 -3.43
C GLU A 103 -7.87 -17.98 -3.34
N PRO A 104 -8.11 -17.13 -2.32
CA PRO A 104 -7.24 -16.00 -2.04
C PRO A 104 -5.88 -16.50 -1.52
N VAL A 105 -4.88 -16.61 -2.41
CA VAL A 105 -3.52 -16.92 -2.01
C VAL A 105 -2.84 -15.62 -1.55
N CYS A 106 -2.63 -15.52 -0.24
CA CYS A 106 -1.88 -14.42 0.36
C CYS A 106 -0.39 -14.56 -0.02
N HIS A 107 0.11 -13.68 -0.88
CA HIS A 107 1.53 -13.61 -1.18
C HIS A 107 2.15 -12.53 -0.27
N SER A 108 2.83 -12.96 0.79
CA SER A 108 3.76 -12.11 1.53
C SER A 108 5.14 -12.34 0.93
N ALA A 109 5.58 -11.46 0.03
CA ALA A 109 6.91 -11.53 -0.55
C ALA A 109 7.68 -10.24 -0.25
N PRO A 110 9.01 -10.29 -0.06
CA PRO A 110 9.82 -9.10 -0.21
C PRO A 110 9.64 -8.57 -1.64
N PRO A 111 9.65 -7.24 -1.87
CA PRO A 111 9.66 -6.71 -3.23
C PRO A 111 10.91 -7.23 -3.93
N GLU A 112 10.76 -8.12 -4.90
CA GLU A 112 11.90 -8.59 -5.70
C GLU A 112 12.33 -7.47 -6.65
N LEU A 113 13.63 -7.17 -6.61
CA LEU A 113 14.34 -6.14 -7.39
C LEU A 113 14.41 -6.50 -8.89
#